data_AF-A0A946U994-F1
#
_entry.id   AF-A0A946U994-F1
#
_cell.length_a   1.000
_cell.length_b   1.000
_cell.length_c   1.000
_cell.angle_alpha   90.00
_cell.angle_beta   90.00
_cell.angle_gamma   90.00
#
_symmetry.space_group_name_H-M   'P 1'
#
loop_
_entity.id
_entity.type
_entity.pdbx_description
1 polymer ?
#
loop_
_entity_poly.entity_id
_entity_poly.type
_entity_poly.pdbx_seq_one_letter_code
_entity_poly.pdbx_strand_id
1 'polypeptide(L)'
;FGIFRAARVSADVWLQAGEKSVREVVDYWLERVPYLDENVARVDAEIYLRRPPGYGIGYTIGALQVQRLLADVKRQRGEVFSLREFHDTLMDSGRLPLSLLRWEMTGLDDEVRAFWQRESMPD
;
A
#
# COMPACT_ATOMS: atom_id res chain seq x y z
N PHE A 1 -8.13 -4.64 12.58
CA PHE A 1 -8.05 -4.22 11.16
C PHE A 1 -6.67 -4.37 10.52
N GLY A 2 -5.55 -4.06 11.18
CA GLY A 2 -4.21 -4.20 10.58
C GLY A 2 -3.88 -5.61 10.06
N ILE A 3 -4.23 -6.66 10.83
CA ILE A 3 -4.04 -8.07 10.44
C ILE A 3 -4.78 -8.39 9.13
N PHE A 4 -6.03 -7.92 8.99
CA PHE A 4 -6.80 -8.14 7.76
C PHE A 4 -6.16 -7.42 6.55
N ARG A 5 -5.73 -6.17 6.72
CA ARG A 5 -5.02 -5.39 5.68
C ARG A 5 -3.72 -6.08 5.25
N ALA A 6 -2.98 -6.69 6.18
CA ALA A 6 -1.79 -7.47 5.85
C ALA A 6 -2.14 -8.74 5.06
N ALA A 7 -3.14 -9.51 5.50
CA ALA A 7 -3.57 -10.74 4.84
C ALA A 7 -4.13 -10.51 3.41
N ARG A 8 -4.63 -9.29 3.13
CA ARG A 8 -5.11 -8.89 1.81
C ARG A 8 -4.01 -8.72 0.76
N VAL A 9 -2.76 -8.47 1.18
CA VAL A 9 -1.63 -8.24 0.26
C VAL A 9 -1.38 -9.49 -0.58
N SER A 10 -1.19 -10.64 0.06
CA SER A 10 -0.93 -11.90 -0.66
C SER A 10 -2.14 -12.35 -1.48
N ALA A 11 -3.35 -12.15 -0.95
CA ALA A 11 -4.58 -12.54 -1.62
C ALA A 11 -4.81 -11.82 -2.95
N ASP A 12 -4.53 -10.52 -3.03
CA ASP A 12 -4.63 -9.76 -4.29
C ASP A 12 -3.67 -10.35 -5.33
N VAL A 13 -2.41 -10.58 -4.98
CA VAL A 13 -1.41 -11.21 -5.87
C VAL A 13 -1.87 -12.60 -6.32
N TRP A 14 -2.26 -13.47 -5.39
CA TRP A 14 -2.68 -14.84 -5.70
C TRP A 14 -3.89 -14.89 -6.64
N LEU A 15 -4.88 -14.02 -6.42
CA LEU A 15 -6.08 -13.97 -7.26
C LEU A 15 -5.77 -13.44 -8.66
N GLN A 16 -4.92 -12.40 -8.77
CA GLN A 16 -4.52 -11.85 -10.06
C GLN A 16 -3.60 -12.80 -10.85
N ALA A 17 -2.77 -13.58 -10.16
CA ALA A 17 -1.90 -14.59 -10.74
C ALA A 17 -2.65 -15.91 -11.06
N GLY A 18 -3.90 -16.06 -10.62
CA GLY A 18 -4.66 -17.31 -10.78
C GLY A 18 -4.14 -18.47 -9.91
N GLU A 19 -3.35 -18.20 -8.88
CA GLU A 19 -2.75 -19.19 -7.99
C GLU A 19 -3.72 -19.71 -6.92
N LYS A 20 -4.77 -18.94 -6.61
CA LYS A 20 -5.82 -19.32 -5.66
C LYS A 20 -7.19 -18.90 -6.14
N SER A 21 -8.20 -19.71 -5.81
CA SER A 21 -9.60 -19.35 -5.94
C SER A 21 -10.05 -18.38 -4.83
N VAL A 22 -11.20 -17.73 -5.05
CA VAL A 22 -11.85 -16.87 -4.03
C VAL A 22 -12.10 -17.65 -2.74
N ARG A 23 -12.56 -18.90 -2.84
CA ARG A 23 -12.86 -19.73 -1.66
C ARG A 23 -11.60 -19.99 -0.83
N GLU A 24 -10.50 -20.36 -1.46
CA GLU A 24 -9.22 -20.60 -0.78
C GLU A 24 -8.68 -19.35 -0.10
N VAL A 25 -8.87 -18.17 -0.69
CA VAL A 25 -8.51 -16.88 -0.06
C VAL A 25 -9.40 -16.60 1.15
N VAL A 26 -10.71 -16.84 1.07
CA VAL A 26 -11.63 -16.67 2.19
C VAL A 26 -11.24 -17.58 3.34
N ASP A 27 -11.01 -18.87 3.08
CA ASP A 27 -10.60 -19.83 4.11
C ASP A 27 -9.25 -19.43 4.74
N TYR A 28 -8.29 -18.98 3.92
CA TYR A 28 -7.02 -18.44 4.40
C TYR A 28 -7.17 -17.25 5.35
N TRP A 29 -8.12 -16.34 5.08
CA TRP A 29 -8.39 -15.18 5.93
C TRP A 29 -9.14 -15.54 7.21
N LEU A 30 -10.16 -16.38 7.14
CA LEU A 30 -10.96 -16.77 8.31
C LEU A 30 -10.10 -17.48 9.38
N GLU A 31 -9.10 -18.26 8.96
CA GLU A 31 -8.16 -18.91 9.88
C GLU A 31 -7.26 -17.91 10.63
N ARG A 32 -6.98 -16.73 10.04
CA ARG A 32 -5.94 -15.79 10.51
C ARG A 32 -6.47 -14.48 11.08
N VAL A 33 -7.71 -14.12 10.75
CA VAL A 33 -8.30 -12.83 11.10
C VAL A 33 -9.44 -13.07 12.09
N PRO A 34 -9.21 -12.86 13.40
CA PRO A 34 -10.25 -13.02 14.40
C PRO A 34 -11.47 -12.15 14.08
N TYR A 35 -12.66 -12.71 14.29
CA TYR A 35 -13.96 -12.04 14.11
C TYR A 35 -14.24 -11.57 12.67
N LEU A 36 -13.51 -12.08 11.68
CA LEU A 36 -13.85 -11.82 10.28
C LEU A 36 -15.11 -12.62 9.90
N ASP A 37 -16.12 -11.90 9.42
CA ASP A 37 -17.33 -12.51 8.86
C ASP A 37 -17.05 -13.10 7.47
N GLU A 38 -17.62 -14.26 7.19
CA GLU A 38 -17.42 -14.98 5.93
C GLU A 38 -17.97 -14.22 4.71
N ASN A 39 -19.10 -13.52 4.84
CA ASN A 39 -19.65 -12.72 3.74
C ASN A 39 -18.76 -11.50 3.46
N VAL A 40 -18.23 -10.87 4.51
CA VAL A 40 -17.25 -9.78 4.37
C VAL A 40 -15.99 -10.29 3.66
N ALA A 41 -15.45 -11.42 4.11
CA ALA A 41 -14.29 -12.06 3.48
C ALA A 41 -14.54 -12.36 1.99
N ARG A 42 -15.69 -12.94 1.65
CA ARG A 42 -16.03 -13.22 0.24
C ARG A 42 -16.06 -11.94 -0.59
N VAL A 43 -16.76 -10.90 -0.13
CA VAL A 43 -16.90 -9.64 -0.87
C VAL A 43 -15.55 -8.94 -1.06
N ASP A 44 -14.68 -8.95 -0.05
CA ASP A 44 -13.33 -8.39 -0.14
C ASP A 44 -12.40 -9.22 -1.03
N ALA A 45 -12.58 -10.54 -1.14
CA ALA A 45 -11.79 -11.36 -2.08
C ALA A 45 -12.24 -11.12 -3.53
N GLU A 46 -13.55 -11.09 -3.78
CA GLU A 46 -14.13 -10.83 -5.10
C GLU A 46 -13.86 -9.41 -5.61
N ILE A 47 -13.60 -8.44 -4.73
CA ILE A 47 -13.31 -7.06 -5.18
C ILE A 47 -12.00 -6.98 -5.95
N TYR A 48 -11.01 -7.84 -5.65
CA TYR A 48 -9.73 -7.82 -6.35
C TYR A 48 -9.86 -8.28 -7.78
N LEU A 49 -10.75 -9.23 -8.06
CA LEU A 49 -11.03 -9.66 -9.44
C LEU A 49 -11.79 -8.60 -10.25
N ARG A 50 -12.47 -7.65 -9.60
CA ARG A 50 -13.28 -6.60 -10.25
C ARG A 50 -12.59 -5.25 -10.34
N ARG A 51 -11.57 -5.02 -9.51
CA ARG A 51 -10.77 -3.79 -9.49
C ARG A 51 -9.44 -4.03 -10.17
N PRO A 52 -8.75 -2.96 -10.62
CA PRO A 52 -7.40 -3.10 -11.15
C PRO A 52 -6.49 -3.85 -10.17
N PRO A 53 -5.55 -4.67 -10.67
CA PRO A 53 -4.56 -5.37 -9.85
C PRO A 53 -3.87 -4.42 -8.86
N GLY A 54 -3.68 -4.85 -7.62
CA GLY A 54 -3.01 -4.07 -6.57
C GLY A 54 -3.95 -3.22 -5.72
N TYR A 55 -5.27 -3.26 -5.93
CA TYR A 55 -6.25 -2.55 -5.10
C TYR A 55 -6.16 -2.92 -3.62
N GLY A 56 -6.03 -4.21 -3.29
CA GLY A 56 -5.88 -4.68 -1.92
C GLY A 56 -4.54 -4.29 -1.31
N ILE A 57 -3.47 -4.44 -2.11
CA ILE A 57 -2.09 -4.15 -1.73
C ILE A 57 -1.89 -2.67 -1.41
N GLY A 58 -2.55 -1.77 -2.17
CA GLY A 58 -2.38 -0.33 -2.09
C GLY A 58 -2.60 0.27 -0.70
N TYR A 59 -3.48 -0.32 0.11
CA TYR A 59 -3.69 0.13 1.48
C TYR A 59 -2.48 -0.08 2.39
N THR A 60 -1.86 -1.26 2.31
CA THR A 60 -0.73 -1.63 3.17
C THR A 60 0.54 -0.97 2.68
N ILE A 61 0.80 -1.01 1.37
CA ILE A 61 1.96 -0.34 0.78
C ILE A 61 1.89 1.17 0.96
N GLY A 62 0.72 1.80 0.75
CA GLY A 62 0.53 3.22 0.98
C GLY A 62 0.79 3.62 2.44
N ALA A 63 0.31 2.82 3.41
CA ALA A 63 0.59 3.06 4.82
C ALA A 63 2.10 2.95 5.14
N LEU A 64 2.78 1.94 4.62
CA LEU A 64 4.24 1.77 4.79
C LEU A 64 5.02 2.92 4.16
N GLN A 65 4.60 3.40 2.99
CA GLN A 65 5.22 4.54 2.31
C GLN A 65 5.03 5.85 3.09
N VAL A 66 3.84 6.11 3.64
CA VAL A 66 3.61 7.28 4.52
C VAL A 66 4.46 7.19 5.79
N GLN A 67 4.58 6.00 6.39
CA GLN A 67 5.46 5.80 7.55
C GLN A 67 6.93 6.04 7.21
N ARG A 68 7.37 5.58 6.04
CA ARG A 68 8.73 5.82 5.55
C ARG A 68 8.98 7.31 5.34
N LEU A 69 8.07 8.00 4.67
CA LEU A 69 8.10 9.44 4.45
C LEU A 69 8.20 10.21 5.78
N LEU A 70 7.33 9.92 6.75
CA LEU A 70 7.39 10.52 8.08
C LEU A 70 8.76 10.29 8.75
N ALA A 71 9.28 9.07 8.67
CA ALA A 71 10.56 8.73 9.28
C ALA A 71 11.74 9.46 8.63
N ASP A 72 11.72 9.63 7.30
CA ASP A 72 12.75 10.35 6.57
C ASP A 72 12.71 11.86 6.86
N VAL A 73 11.53 12.49 6.83
CA VAL A 73 11.35 13.91 7.20
C VAL A 73 11.76 14.16 8.64
N LYS A 74 11.35 13.29 9.57
CA LYS A 74 11.74 13.41 10.99
C LYS A 74 13.26 13.30 11.17
N ARG A 75 13.91 12.35 10.48
CA ARG A 75 15.37 12.19 10.54
C ARG A 75 16.11 13.42 10.00
N GLN A 76 15.62 14.04 8.92
CA GLN A 76 16.25 15.23 8.35
C GLN A 76 16.03 16.49 9.19
N ARG A 77 14.83 16.66 9.77
CA ARG A 77 14.49 17.85 10.56
C ARG A 77 15.00 17.80 12.00
N GLY A 78 15.29 16.61 12.55
CA GLY A 78 15.85 16.47 13.90
C GLY A 78 14.98 17.15 14.97
N GLU A 79 15.60 17.94 15.84
CA GLU A 79 14.93 18.62 16.97
C GLU A 79 13.85 19.63 16.56
N VAL A 80 13.92 20.18 15.34
CA VAL A 80 12.91 21.14 14.83
C VAL A 80 11.75 20.44 14.11
N PHE A 81 11.68 19.11 14.16
CA PHE A 81 10.57 18.35 13.57
C PHE A 81 9.23 18.66 14.27
N SER A 82 8.21 18.97 13.46
CA SER A 82 6.82 19.13 13.90
C SER A 82 5.92 18.13 13.18
N LEU A 83 5.22 17.29 13.94
CA LEU A 83 4.24 16.34 13.38
C LEU A 83 3.05 17.05 12.73
N ARG A 84 2.68 18.22 13.27
CA ARG A 84 1.63 19.07 12.69
C ARG A 84 2.05 19.55 11.31
N GLU A 85 3.21 20.20 11.21
CA GLU A 85 3.70 20.72 9.92
C GLU A 85 3.87 19.60 8.88
N PHE A 86 4.33 18.42 9.31
CA PHE A 86 4.38 17.26 8.43
C PHE A 86 3.01 16.91 7.83
N HIS A 87 1.96 16.84 8.67
CA HIS A 87 0.61 16.54 8.20
C HIS A 87 0.03 17.68 7.36
N ASP A 88 0.28 18.94 7.72
CA ASP A 88 -0.18 20.10 6.96
C ASP A 88 0.43 20.08 5.54
N THR A 89 1.75 19.92 5.42
CA THR A 89 2.43 19.79 4.13
C THR A 89 1.93 18.59 3.32
N LEU A 90 1.76 17.42 3.95
CA LEU A 90 1.27 16.23 3.27
C LEU A 90 -0.14 16.44 2.68
N MET A 91 -1.03 17.11 3.42
CA MET A 91 -2.41 17.36 2.98
C MET A 91 -2.49 18.46 1.92
N ASP A 92 -1.66 19.50 2.02
CA ASP A 92 -1.59 20.61 1.05
C ASP A 92 -1.01 20.17 -0.30
N SER A 93 -0.18 19.13 -0.31
CA SER A 93 0.42 18.59 -1.54
C SER A 93 -0.57 17.87 -2.47
N GLY A 94 -1.78 17.59 -2.00
CA GLY A 94 -2.82 16.93 -2.78
C GLY A 94 -2.57 15.43 -3.00
N ARG A 95 -3.16 14.86 -4.07
CA ARG A 95 -3.16 13.41 -4.35
C ARG A 95 -2.05 13.02 -5.33
N LEU A 96 -0.81 13.12 -4.88
CA LEU A 96 0.37 12.70 -5.64
C LEU A 96 0.82 11.29 -5.25
N PRO A 97 1.52 10.56 -6.15
CA PRO A 97 2.29 9.38 -5.77
C PRO A 97 3.20 9.64 -4.56
N LEU A 98 3.20 8.74 -3.57
CA LEU A 98 3.95 8.94 -2.33
C LEU A 98 5.46 9.06 -2.54
N SER A 99 6.01 8.43 -3.57
CA SER A 99 7.41 8.57 -3.98
C SER A 99 7.74 9.99 -4.47
N LEU A 100 6.82 10.66 -5.18
CA LEU A 100 6.98 12.06 -5.55
C LEU A 100 6.85 12.99 -4.35
N LEU A 101 5.92 12.72 -3.44
CA LEU A 101 5.79 13.46 -2.18
C LEU A 101 7.03 13.33 -1.32
N ARG A 102 7.61 12.12 -1.25
CA ARG A 102 8.86 11.88 -0.53
C ARG A 102 10.01 12.66 -1.14
N TRP A 103 10.14 12.66 -2.47
CA TRP A 103 11.14 13.48 -3.14
C TRP A 103 10.95 14.98 -2.86
N GLU A 104 9.73 15.50 -2.98
CA GLU A 104 9.42 16.92 -2.72
C GLU A 104 9.76 17.33 -1.28
N MET A 105 9.36 16.53 -0.29
CA MET A 105 9.51 16.88 1.13
C MET A 105 10.93 16.61 1.68
N THR A 106 11.74 15.78 1.02
CA THR A 106 13.02 15.31 1.56
C THR A 106 14.22 15.47 0.63
N GLY A 107 14.00 15.74 -0.65
CA GLY A 107 15.01 15.72 -1.70
C GLY A 107 15.56 14.32 -2.04
N LEU A 108 15.12 13.26 -1.36
CA LEU A 108 15.57 11.89 -1.62
C LEU A 108 14.91 11.37 -2.90
N ASP A 109 15.73 11.06 -3.91
CA ASP A 109 15.25 10.72 -5.26
C ASP A 109 15.44 9.24 -5.65
N ASP A 110 15.81 8.39 -4.69
CA ASP A 110 16.06 6.96 -4.89
C ASP A 110 14.84 6.21 -5.47
N GLU A 111 13.62 6.58 -5.07
CA GLU A 111 12.38 5.95 -5.58
C GLU A 111 11.96 6.49 -6.95
N VAL A 112 12.23 7.76 -7.25
CA VAL A 112 11.77 8.41 -8.50
C VAL A 112 12.71 8.14 -9.67
N ARG A 113 14.03 7.96 -9.40
CA ARG A 113 15.00 7.55 -10.43
C ARG A 113 14.64 6.21 -11.08
N ALA A 114 13.92 5.35 -10.38
CA ALA A 114 13.54 4.03 -10.84
C ALA A 114 12.30 4.01 -11.77
N PHE A 115 11.54 5.11 -11.89
CA PHE A 115 10.27 5.11 -12.64
C PHE A 115 10.42 4.69 -14.11
N TRP A 116 11.55 5.07 -14.72
CA TRP A 116 11.78 4.93 -16.15
C TRP A 116 12.81 3.85 -16.52
N GLN A 117 13.23 3.04 -15.54
CA GLN A 117 14.28 2.01 -15.73
C GLN A 117 13.74 0.64 -16.14
N ARG A 118 12.57 0.55 -16.78
CA ARG A 118 11.96 -0.75 -17.13
C ARG A 118 12.30 -1.15 -18.56
N GLU A 119 12.69 -2.41 -18.75
CA GLU A 119 12.69 -3.03 -20.08
C GLU A 119 11.28 -3.00 -20.66
N SER A 120 11.18 -2.78 -21.98
CA SER A 120 9.91 -2.91 -22.69
C SER A 120 9.33 -4.31 -22.47
N MET A 121 8.01 -4.39 -22.32
CA MET A 121 7.34 -5.69 -22.29
C MET A 121 7.66 -6.44 -23.59
N PRO A 122 7.99 -7.74 -23.53
CA PRO A 122 8.15 -8.54 -24.73
C PRO A 122 6.86 -8.53 -25.55
N ASP A 123 7.02 -8.57 -26.88
CA ASP A 123 5.92 -8.61 -27.86
C ASP A 123 4.99 -9.82 -27.67
#